data_AF-A0A453C282-F1
#
_entry.id   AF-A0A453C282-F1
#
_cell.length_a   1.000
_cell.length_b   1.000
_cell.length_c   1.000
_cell.angle_alpha   90.00
_cell.angle_beta   90.00
_cell.angle_gamma   90.00
#
_symmetry.space_group_name_H-M   'P 1'
#
loop_
_entity.id
_entity.type
_entity.pdbx_description
1 polymer ?
#
loop_
_entity_poly.entity_id
_entity_poly.type
_entity_poly.pdbx_seq_one_letter_code
_entity_poly.pdbx_strand_id
1 'polypeptide(L)'
;LIAEGMKVLAAGMNPVQIARGIGRTADALVSELKLMSREIEDHEIAHVAAVSAGNDYAVGNMISEAFKRVGREGMVRIENGRSTVNSLEVVEGMQFERGYLSPFFVTNHANMSAEYTDCKVVQISPSCLPRPLHRKMHTHHSAG
;
A
#
# COMPACT_ATOMS: atom_id res chain seq x y z
N LEU A 1 14.64 -22.42 -1.61
CA LEU A 1 13.32 -23.00 -1.99
C LEU A 1 13.38 -23.75 -3.32
N ILE A 2 13.70 -23.09 -4.45
CA ILE A 2 13.64 -23.74 -5.78
C ILE A 2 14.67 -24.87 -5.93
N ALA A 3 15.95 -24.62 -5.64
CA ALA A 3 17.01 -25.63 -5.75
C ALA A 3 16.72 -26.87 -4.89
N GLU A 4 16.27 -26.67 -3.65
CA GLU A 4 15.98 -27.77 -2.73
C GLU A 4 14.69 -28.49 -3.10
N GLY A 5 13.67 -27.76 -3.57
CA GLY A 5 12.45 -28.35 -4.12
C GLY A 5 12.72 -29.26 -5.31
N MET A 6 13.62 -28.86 -6.23
CA MET A 6 14.00 -29.69 -7.38
C MET A 6 14.67 -31.01 -6.98
N LYS A 7 15.51 -31.02 -5.93
CA LYS A 7 16.13 -32.26 -5.43
C LYS A 7 15.09 -33.25 -4.89
N VAL A 8 14.13 -32.75 -4.11
CA VAL A 8 13.07 -33.59 -3.52
C VAL A 8 12.13 -34.12 -4.62
N LEU A 9 11.87 -33.34 -5.66
CA LEU A 9 11.12 -33.79 -6.84
C LEU A 9 11.88 -34.86 -7.63
N ALA A 10 13.19 -34.69 -7.82
CA ALA A 10 14.02 -35.69 -8.48
C ALA A 10 14.05 -37.04 -7.72
N ALA A 11 13.80 -37.02 -6.41
CA ALA A 11 13.64 -38.21 -5.58
C ALA A 11 12.25 -38.89 -5.72
N GLY A 12 11.38 -38.42 -6.63
CA GLY A 12 10.08 -39.05 -6.92
C GLY A 12 8.94 -38.62 -5.99
N MET A 13 9.14 -37.58 -5.18
CA MET A 13 8.10 -37.08 -4.27
C MET A 13 7.01 -36.31 -5.03
N ASN A 14 5.78 -36.36 -4.52
CA ASN A 14 4.64 -35.74 -5.18
C ASN A 14 4.71 -34.20 -5.14
N PRO A 15 4.76 -33.49 -6.30
CA PRO A 15 4.88 -32.03 -6.35
C PRO A 15 3.73 -31.29 -5.66
N VAL A 16 2.51 -31.82 -5.75
CA VAL A 16 1.32 -31.20 -5.16
C VAL A 16 1.41 -31.23 -3.64
N GLN A 17 1.89 -32.33 -3.07
CA GLN A 17 2.06 -32.46 -1.62
C GLN A 17 3.16 -31.54 -1.09
N ILE A 18 4.28 -31.41 -1.80
CA ILE A 18 5.39 -30.51 -1.44
C ILE A 18 4.92 -29.05 -1.49
N ALA A 19 4.28 -28.63 -2.59
CA ALA A 19 3.78 -27.27 -2.72
C ALA A 19 2.78 -26.91 -1.61
N ARG A 20 1.85 -27.84 -1.30
CA ARG A 20 0.90 -27.66 -0.20
C ARG A 20 1.60 -27.63 1.16
N GLY A 21 2.61 -28.46 1.38
CA GLY A 21 3.40 -28.49 2.61
C GLY A 21 4.17 -27.18 2.82
N ILE A 22 4.81 -26.66 1.77
CA ILE A 22 5.50 -25.37 1.81
C ILE A 22 4.52 -24.24 2.14
N GLY A 23 3.34 -24.21 1.50
CA GLY A 23 2.31 -23.21 1.79
C GLY A 23 1.87 -23.23 3.25
N ARG A 24 1.48 -24.41 3.77
CA ARG A 24 1.08 -24.54 5.19
C ARG A 24 2.19 -24.17 6.16
N THR A 25 3.43 -24.51 5.84
CA THR A 25 4.59 -24.17 6.67
C THR A 25 4.84 -22.67 6.66
N ALA A 26 4.72 -22.01 5.50
CA ALA A 26 4.82 -20.56 5.39
C ALA A 26 3.72 -19.87 6.20
N ASP A 27 2.47 -20.32 6.11
CA ASP A 27 1.36 -19.75 6.87
C ASP A 27 1.56 -19.90 8.40
N ALA A 28 2.01 -21.07 8.84
CA ALA A 28 2.34 -21.32 10.24
C ALA A 28 3.51 -20.45 10.72
N LEU A 29 4.57 -20.31 9.92
CA LEU A 29 5.72 -19.47 10.23
C LEU A 29 5.36 -17.98 10.27
N VAL A 30 4.52 -17.49 9.35
CA VAL A 30 4.04 -16.11 9.38
C VAL A 30 3.23 -15.85 10.65
N SER A 31 2.45 -16.84 11.10
CA SER A 31 1.68 -16.73 12.34
C SER A 31 2.58 -16.69 13.57
N GLU A 32 3.62 -17.52 13.61
CA GLU A 32 4.61 -17.53 14.69
C GLU A 32 5.45 -16.24 14.70
N LEU A 33 5.88 -15.74 13.53
CA LEU A 33 6.62 -14.49 13.41
C LEU A 33 5.83 -13.30 13.96
N LYS A 34 4.51 -13.29 13.80
CA LYS A 34 3.65 -12.26 14.43
C LYS A 34 3.66 -12.36 15.94
N LEU A 35 3.66 -13.56 16.52
CA LEU A 35 3.75 -13.77 17.97
C LEU A 35 5.13 -13.38 18.52
N MET A 36 6.19 -13.62 17.74
CA MET A 36 7.55 -13.22 18.09
C MET A 36 7.82 -11.72 17.87
N SER A 37 6.99 -11.04 17.08
CA SER A 37 7.16 -9.61 16.80
C SER A 37 6.86 -8.78 18.04
N ARG A 38 7.68 -7.76 18.26
CA ARG A 38 7.50 -6.79 19.33
C ARG A 38 7.03 -5.47 18.73
N GLU A 39 5.97 -4.89 19.29
CA GLU A 39 5.59 -3.52 18.95
C GLU A 39 6.71 -2.56 19.36
N ILE A 40 6.96 -1.55 18.52
CA ILE A 40 7.97 -0.54 18.77
C ILE A 40 7.41 0.54 19.70
N GLU A 41 8.22 0.98 20.65
CA GLU A 41 7.90 2.15 21.47
C GLU A 41 8.36 3.44 20.79
N ASP A 42 7.75 4.58 21.14
CA ASP A 42 8.01 5.86 20.48
C ASP A 42 9.47 6.32 20.57
N HIS A 43 10.19 5.90 21.63
CA HIS A 43 11.60 6.21 21.82
C HIS A 43 12.54 5.37 20.94
N GLU A 44 12.06 4.22 20.45
CA GLU A 44 12.85 3.28 19.61
C GLU A 44 12.77 3.65 18.12
N ILE A 45 11.77 4.41 17.71
CA ILE A 45 11.52 4.80 16.31
C ILE A 45 12.77 5.43 15.68
N ALA A 46 13.42 6.37 16.39
CA ALA A 46 14.62 7.05 15.88
C ALA A 46 15.78 6.08 15.66
N HIS A 47 15.95 5.10 16.56
CA HIS A 47 17.03 4.13 16.47
C HIS A 47 16.80 3.13 15.34
N VAL A 48 15.58 2.61 15.20
CA VAL A 48 15.21 1.71 14.10
C VAL A 48 15.34 2.41 12.76
N ALA A 49 14.90 3.67 12.66
CA ALA A 49 15.04 4.48 11.46
C ALA A 49 16.52 4.75 11.11
N ALA A 50 17.36 5.08 12.09
CA ALA A 50 18.79 5.32 11.89
C ALA A 50 19.52 4.07 11.39
N VAL A 51 19.30 2.91 12.02
CA VAL A 51 19.90 1.64 11.60
C VAL A 51 19.46 1.28 10.17
N SER A 52 18.18 1.49 9.84
CA SER A 52 17.64 1.25 8.49
C SER A 52 18.21 2.21 7.45
N ALA A 53 18.58 3.43 7.84
CA ALA A 53 19.21 4.44 7.00
C ALA A 53 20.73 4.29 6.87
N GLY A 54 21.30 3.12 7.24
CA GLY A 54 22.76 2.90 7.16
C GLY A 54 23.53 3.48 8.33
N ASN A 55 22.91 3.50 9.52
CA ASN A 55 23.46 4.04 10.77
C ASN A 55 23.59 5.59 10.79
N ASP A 56 22.72 6.28 10.05
CA ASP A 56 22.63 7.74 10.05
C ASP A 56 21.59 8.22 11.07
N TYR A 57 22.08 8.71 12.21
CA TYR A 57 21.25 9.23 13.29
C TYR A 57 20.59 10.57 12.97
N ALA A 58 21.15 11.38 12.06
CA ALA A 58 20.53 12.64 11.67
C ALA A 58 19.24 12.38 10.87
N VAL A 59 19.29 11.44 9.94
CA VAL A 59 18.12 10.99 9.17
C VAL A 59 17.11 10.29 10.08
N GLY A 60 17.57 9.39 10.96
CA GLY A 60 16.67 8.70 11.91
C GLY A 60 15.91 9.65 12.83
N ASN A 61 16.59 10.70 13.34
CA ASN A 61 15.95 11.73 14.17
C ASN A 61 14.92 12.55 13.38
N MET A 62 15.24 12.91 12.12
CA MET A 62 14.31 13.64 11.25
C MET A 62 13.04 12.82 10.96
N ILE A 63 13.18 11.52 10.70
CA ILE A 63 12.05 10.61 10.49
C ILE A 63 11.20 10.48 11.76
N SER A 64 11.84 10.36 12.94
CA SER A 64 11.13 10.31 14.22
C SER A 64 10.34 11.60 14.47
N GLU A 65 10.91 12.77 14.15
CA GLU A 65 10.21 14.05 14.27
C GLU A 65 9.01 14.13 13.31
N ALA A 66 9.17 13.65 12.07
CA ALA A 66 8.08 13.57 11.10
C ALA A 66 6.91 12.73 11.62
N PHE A 67 7.19 11.51 12.13
CA PHE A 67 6.15 10.64 12.70
C PHE A 67 5.45 11.26 13.92
N LYS A 68 6.15 12.02 14.76
CA LYS A 68 5.54 12.73 15.90
C LYS A 68 4.56 13.81 15.44
N ARG A 69 4.85 14.51 14.33
CA ARG A 69 3.98 15.55 13.80
C ARG A 69 2.78 15.00 13.02
N VAL A 70 2.96 13.87 12.33
CA VAL A 70 1.98 13.27 11.41
C VAL A 70 1.07 12.25 12.12
N GLY A 71 1.52 11.65 13.23
CA GLY A 71 0.79 10.59 13.95
C GLY A 71 0.97 9.21 13.32
N ARG A 72 0.46 8.16 13.98
CA ARG A 72 0.69 6.75 13.58
C ARG A 72 0.05 6.35 12.25
N GLU A 73 -1.02 7.03 11.84
CA GLU A 73 -1.77 6.70 10.61
C GLU A 73 -1.46 7.64 9.44
N GLY A 74 -0.60 8.64 9.62
CA GLY A 74 -0.36 9.61 8.56
C GLY A 74 0.77 9.19 7.61
N MET A 75 0.74 9.80 6.43
CA MET A 75 1.64 9.49 5.32
C MET A 75 2.86 10.41 5.31
N VAL A 76 4.05 9.84 5.12
CA VAL A 76 5.29 10.60 4.91
C VAL A 76 5.73 10.43 3.45
N ARG A 77 5.97 11.54 2.75
CA ARG A 77 6.52 11.57 1.38
C ARG A 77 7.89 12.23 1.42
N ILE A 78 8.84 11.66 0.69
CA ILE A 78 10.18 12.23 0.50
C ILE A 78 10.22 12.88 -0.88
N GLU A 79 10.69 14.12 -0.93
CA GLU A 79 10.91 14.84 -2.19
C GLU A 79 12.36 15.27 -2.31
N ASN A 80 12.90 15.20 -3.53
CA ASN A 80 14.26 15.62 -3.80
C ASN A 80 14.31 17.15 -3.92
N GLY A 81 14.78 17.81 -2.86
CA GLY A 81 15.02 19.25 -2.86
C GLY A 81 16.22 19.66 -3.71
N ARG A 82 16.25 20.94 -4.12
CA ARG A 82 17.42 21.54 -4.80
C ARG A 82 18.48 22.05 -3.82
N SER A 83 18.16 22.10 -2.53
CA SER A 83 19.04 22.57 -1.46
C SER A 83 19.83 21.40 -0.85
N THR A 84 20.98 21.69 -0.24
CA THR A 84 21.74 20.75 0.58
C THR A 84 21.19 20.59 1.99
N VAL A 85 20.20 21.41 2.37
CA VAL A 85 19.55 21.37 3.68
C VAL A 85 18.24 20.60 3.56
N ASN A 86 18.07 19.60 4.43
CA ASN A 86 16.83 18.84 4.55
C ASN A 86 15.81 19.63 5.37
N SER A 87 14.59 19.79 4.86
CA SER A 87 13.46 20.42 5.54
C SER A 87 12.33 19.43 5.79
N LEU A 88 11.55 19.68 6.84
CA LEU A 88 10.34 18.92 7.17
C LEU A 88 9.14 19.86 7.06
N GLU A 89 8.22 19.56 6.15
CA GLU A 89 6.99 20.31 5.93
C GLU A 89 5.78 19.38 6.13
N VAL A 90 4.77 19.88 6.84
CA VAL A 90 3.52 19.16 7.05
C VAL A 90 2.46 19.86 6.20
N VAL A 91 1.84 19.11 5.30
CA VAL A 91 0.83 19.62 4.37
C VAL A 91 -0.48 18.86 4.60
N GLU A 92 -1.60 19.58 4.63
CA GLU A 92 -2.93 18.97 4.64
C GLU A 92 -3.20 18.33 3.27
N GLY A 93 -3.42 17.01 3.27
CA GLY A 93 -3.62 16.24 2.05
C GLY A 93 -4.51 15.03 2.28
N MET A 94 -4.85 14.34 1.19
CA MET A 94 -5.66 13.13 1.23
C MET A 94 -5.00 12.04 0.39
N GLN A 95 -4.98 10.83 0.91
CA GLN A 95 -4.53 9.64 0.21
C GLN A 95 -5.69 8.66 0.05
N PHE A 96 -5.73 7.98 -1.09
CA PHE A 96 -6.59 6.83 -1.32
C PHE A 96 -5.73 5.60 -1.59
N GLU A 97 -6.20 4.42 -1.16
CA GLU A 97 -5.54 3.14 -1.44
C GLU A 97 -5.76 2.64 -2.88
N ARG A 98 -6.41 3.45 -3.74
CA ARG A 98 -6.67 3.10 -5.14
C ARG A 98 -5.63 3.71 -6.06
N GLY A 99 -5.02 2.88 -6.90
CA GLY A 99 -4.12 3.31 -7.97
C GLY A 99 -4.85 3.86 -9.20
N TYR A 100 -4.06 4.22 -10.22
CA TYR A 100 -4.56 4.63 -11.53
C TYR A 100 -5.16 3.45 -12.32
N LEU A 101 -6.09 3.74 -13.23
CA LEU A 101 -6.80 2.71 -14.00
C LEU A 101 -5.91 2.02 -15.05
N SER A 102 -4.98 2.77 -15.65
CA SER A 102 -4.17 2.30 -16.78
C SER A 102 -2.70 2.69 -16.57
N PRO A 103 -1.74 1.77 -16.82
CA PRO A 103 -0.31 2.09 -16.79
C PRO A 103 0.10 3.19 -17.77
N PHE A 104 -0.72 3.49 -18.79
CA PHE A 104 -0.46 4.58 -19.73
C PHE A 104 -0.57 5.98 -19.10
N PHE A 105 -1.06 6.12 -17.87
CA PHE A 105 -1.08 7.38 -17.15
C PHE A 105 0.22 7.70 -16.40
N VAL A 106 1.20 6.80 -16.43
CA VAL A 106 2.51 7.01 -15.80
C VAL A 106 3.23 8.16 -16.50
N THR A 107 3.63 9.17 -15.71
CA THR A 107 4.45 10.29 -16.18
C THR A 107 5.91 10.13 -15.79
N ASN A 108 6.17 9.44 -14.67
CA ASN A 108 7.52 9.10 -14.22
C ASN A 108 7.74 7.58 -14.29
N HIS A 109 8.53 7.15 -15.27
CA HIS A 109 8.81 5.73 -15.51
C HIS A 109 9.77 5.09 -14.50
N ALA A 110 10.54 5.87 -13.74
CA ALA A 110 11.50 5.31 -12.79
C ALA A 110 10.80 4.70 -11.55
N ASN A 111 9.73 5.35 -11.10
CA ASN A 111 8.93 4.94 -9.95
C ASN A 111 7.51 4.48 -10.33
N MET A 112 7.19 4.46 -11.64
CA MET A 112 5.86 4.12 -12.16
C MET A 112 4.73 4.97 -11.54
N SER A 113 5.00 6.27 -11.32
CA SER A 113 4.05 7.22 -10.74
C SER A 113 3.44 8.15 -11.80
N ALA A 114 2.25 8.69 -11.48
CA ALA A 114 1.61 9.76 -12.23
C ALA A 114 1.62 11.02 -11.36
N GLU A 115 2.48 11.97 -11.71
CA GLU A 115 2.72 13.20 -10.98
C GLU A 115 2.19 14.39 -11.79
N TYR A 116 1.31 15.18 -11.18
CA TYR A 116 0.67 16.35 -11.78
C TYR A 116 0.69 17.53 -10.81
N THR A 117 0.83 18.75 -11.33
CA THR A 117 0.83 20.00 -10.55
C THR A 117 -0.32 20.88 -11.03
N ASP A 118 -0.92 21.65 -10.11
CA ASP A 118 -2.00 22.62 -10.37
C ASP A 118 -3.19 22.07 -11.17
N CYS A 119 -3.65 20.88 -10.78
CA CYS A 119 -4.76 20.19 -11.44
C CYS A 119 -6.10 20.37 -10.71
N LYS A 120 -7.18 20.40 -11.48
CA LYS A 120 -8.54 20.37 -10.94
C LYS A 120 -8.97 18.92 -10.71
N VAL A 121 -9.54 18.64 -9.53
CA VAL A 121 -10.08 17.32 -9.18
C VAL A 121 -11.58 17.29 -9.42
N VAL A 122 -12.08 16.23 -10.06
CA VAL A 122 -13.51 15.98 -10.24
C VAL A 122 -13.86 14.57 -9.76
N GLN A 123 -14.90 14.47 -8.93
CA GLN A 123 -15.42 13.20 -8.44
C GLN A 123 -16.93 13.16 -8.69
N ILE A 124 -17.41 12.04 -9.23
CA ILE A 124 -18.85 11.78 -9.39
C ILE A 124 -19.17 10.54 -8.57
N SER A 125 -20.05 10.69 -7.59
CA SER A 125 -20.58 9.57 -6.81
C SER A 125 -21.72 8.89 -7.58
N PRO A 126 -21.66 7.58 -7.87
CA PRO A 126 -22.72 6.88 -8.62
C PRO A 126 -24.10 6.94 -7.96
N SER A 127 -24.17 7.20 -6.66
CA SER A 127 -25.41 7.43 -5.92
C SER A 127 -26.16 8.70 -6.32
N CYS A 128 -25.50 9.64 -7.01
CA CYS A 128 -26.09 10.87 -7.55
C CYS A 128 -26.60 10.70 -8.99
N LEU A 129 -26.42 9.54 -9.62
CA LEU A 129 -27.08 9.24 -10.90
C LEU A 129 -28.59 9.12 -10.65
N PRO A 130 -29.44 9.80 -11.45
CA PRO A 130 -30.87 9.58 -11.37
C PRO A 130 -31.13 8.09 -11.59
N ARG A 131 -31.71 7.41 -10.57
CA ARG A 131 -32.13 6.02 -10.72
C ARG A 131 -33.02 5.95 -11.96
N PRO A 132 -32.81 4.98 -12.88
CA PRO A 132 -33.73 4.82 -13.99
C PRO A 132 -35.14 4.65 -13.41
N LEU A 133 -36.01 5.62 -13.70
CA LEU A 133 -37.45 5.52 -13.43
C LEU A 133 -37.94 4.30 -14.21
N HIS A 134 -38.10 3.16 -13.54
CA HIS A 134 -38.87 2.05 -14.08
C HIS A 134 -40.27 2.58 -14.38
N ARG A 135 -40.51 2.87 -15.66
CA ARG A 135 -41.80 3.29 -16.20
C ARG A 135 -42.77 2.13 -15.97
N LYS A 136 -43.58 2.18 -14.90
CA LYS A 136 -44.74 1.28 -14.76
C LYS A 136 -45.68 1.55 -15.92
N MET A 137 -45.61 0.73 -16.96
CA MET A 137 -46.68 0.62 -17.95
C MET A 137 -47.90 0.02 -17.25
N HIS A 138 -48.78 0.89 -16.75
CA HIS A 138 -50.15 0.50 -16.44
C HIS A 138 -50.90 0.39 -17.77
N THR A 139 -50.94 -0.82 -18.35
CA THR A 139 -51.92 -1.15 -19.37
C THR A 139 -53.26 -1.34 -18.67
N HIS A 140 -54.12 -0.32 -18.73
CA HIS A 140 -55.56 -0.50 -18.52
C HIS A 140 -56.09 -1.41 -19.63
N HIS A 141 -56.34 -2.68 -19.32
CA HIS A 141 -57.23 -3.51 -20.13
C HIS A 141 -58.65 -3.30 -19.61
N SER A 142 -59.42 -2.56 -20.39
CA SER A 142 -60.88 -2.58 -20.39
C SER A 142 -61.36 -3.86 -21.08
N ALA A 143 -62.05 -4.71 -20.33
CA ALA A 143 -63.03 -5.69 -20.82
C ALA A 143 -64.23 -5.52 -19.88
N GLY A 144 -65.47 -5.31 -20.33
CA GLY A 144 -66.11 -6.02 -21.43
C GLY A 144 -66.80 -7.23 -20.85
#